data_AF-A0A6D2C5M1-F1
#
_entry.id   AF-A0A6D2C5M1-F1
#
_cell.length_a   1.000
_cell.length_b   1.000
_cell.length_c   1.000
_cell.angle_alpha   90.00
_cell.angle_beta   90.00
_cell.angle_gamma   90.00
#
_symmetry.space_group_name_H-M   'P 1'
#
loop_
_entity.id
_entity.type
_entity.pdbx_description
1 polymer ?
#
loop_
_entity_poly.entity_id
_entity_poly.type
_entity_poly.pdbx_seq_one_letter_code
_entity_poly.pdbx_strand_id
1 'polypeptide(L)'
;MKQRVSAQYSSNDFLVLENKAIYFAKENDCIDCVEIAKIANIEHIYISWFGLLLTGGAESNLPHNECFFGTLDSKDSNLGLDTLQPIYQLISNLDSEFLESKINFTESSNTLSTLHIFLNNSTLTILNYSLLDSSLNIKLECKSTESKEILEREKAQREKQKEKDSQTIDSTTSTAFLHPILEDNELKCPHNGVVKLKSNKGKPFKSKGIPMVLESDLLHSSIIGCTNPILSGGPCTMVATILPNARGLKKFNDDYPIMQDLCISGVMSDKGFPLIATPKPNTFKINSPKPIDSNTQNKQKLESQINLYRPTLRLHYKITPLQKDNLPIYRLKLNDSIIESNNDTPLDSITIDIAKDTKDLHDIHNLDKALQDTLSILHSNLKQSFMKEYIYKYISLQLDSNMLLVILLIPQKIPKIYKEAYKEYHDKEYGVGRYTYVYEYCYHKDLDIKDYAKTGLDSNPSNATILTLHTAYKAQKLEVTLANGLDSILESRDKEHNTDTILTLHVINGGYEEKHWGFREETENKDTQANPVQTNINTESKDSKATQENKDKQILEMYFSYGEECERLQEDSRHSSDVNLHIITQGYNNGEEVEVELGTRTQKIIVNGKVNNNEVVIQDIESKFKRK
;
A
#
# COMPACT_ATOMS: atom_id res chain seq x y z
N MET A 1 12.94 -33.69 -19.94
CA MET A 1 13.43 -32.60 -19.06
C MET A 1 12.21 -31.99 -18.40
N LYS A 2 11.89 -32.33 -17.14
CA LYS A 2 10.70 -31.80 -16.44
C LYS A 2 11.09 -30.45 -15.84
N GLN A 3 10.61 -29.37 -16.44
CA GLN A 3 10.80 -28.03 -15.91
C GLN A 3 9.86 -27.89 -14.68
N ARG A 4 10.43 -27.83 -13.48
CA ARG A 4 9.70 -27.45 -12.27
C ARG A 4 9.40 -25.96 -12.41
N VAL A 5 8.15 -25.62 -12.73
CA VAL A 5 7.64 -24.26 -12.63
C VAL A 5 7.18 -24.07 -11.18
N SER A 6 7.87 -23.24 -10.41
CA SER A 6 7.45 -22.86 -9.06
C SER A 6 6.51 -21.67 -9.14
N ALA A 7 5.26 -21.83 -8.71
CA ALA A 7 4.35 -20.71 -8.52
C ALA A 7 4.93 -19.77 -7.45
N GLN A 8 5.01 -18.46 -7.74
CA GLN A 8 5.53 -17.46 -6.81
C GLN A 8 4.44 -16.90 -5.88
N TYR A 9 3.18 -17.00 -6.27
CA TYR A 9 2.03 -16.54 -5.50
C TYR A 9 0.75 -17.27 -5.97
N SER A 10 -0.07 -17.69 -5.01
CA SER A 10 -1.38 -18.32 -5.22
C SER A 10 -2.35 -17.70 -4.22
N SER A 11 -3.29 -16.89 -4.71
CA SER A 11 -4.52 -16.55 -3.97
C SER A 11 -5.70 -17.23 -4.67
N ASN A 12 -6.86 -17.37 -4.01
CA ASN A 12 -8.02 -18.08 -4.58
C ASN A 12 -8.47 -17.56 -5.96
N ASP A 13 -8.09 -16.32 -6.32
CA ASP A 13 -8.50 -15.68 -7.57
C ASP A 13 -7.34 -15.49 -8.57
N PHE A 14 -6.07 -15.74 -8.21
CA PHE A 14 -4.92 -15.55 -9.11
C PHE A 14 -3.89 -16.69 -9.05
N LEU A 15 -3.42 -17.10 -10.23
CA LEU A 15 -2.21 -17.89 -10.41
C LEU A 15 -1.13 -17.05 -11.08
N VAL A 16 -0.01 -16.81 -10.37
CA VAL A 16 1.12 -16.03 -10.89
C VAL A 16 2.29 -16.93 -11.32
N LEU A 17 2.74 -16.75 -12.56
CA LEU A 17 3.83 -17.48 -13.21
C LEU A 17 4.84 -16.49 -13.82
N GLU A 18 5.90 -16.16 -13.08
CA GLU A 18 6.97 -15.23 -13.48
C GLU A 18 6.46 -13.85 -13.97
N ASN A 19 6.30 -13.67 -15.29
CA ASN A 19 5.82 -12.44 -15.93
C ASN A 19 4.38 -12.57 -16.49
N LYS A 20 3.65 -13.61 -16.08
CA LYS A 20 2.26 -13.88 -16.48
C LYS A 20 1.38 -14.16 -15.27
N ALA A 21 0.10 -13.83 -15.36
CA ALA A 21 -0.90 -14.15 -14.36
C ALA A 21 -2.16 -14.70 -15.02
N ILE A 22 -2.83 -15.64 -14.38
CA ILE A 22 -4.19 -16.05 -14.72
C ILE A 22 -5.09 -15.59 -13.57
N TYR A 23 -6.09 -14.78 -13.88
CA TYR A 23 -7.17 -14.43 -12.98
C TYR A 23 -8.34 -15.40 -13.19
N PHE A 24 -8.84 -16.00 -12.11
CA PHE A 24 -10.00 -16.87 -12.14
C PHE A 24 -11.25 -16.04 -11.85
N ALA A 25 -11.92 -15.59 -12.91
CA ALA A 25 -13.14 -14.81 -12.82
C ALA A 25 -14.31 -15.67 -12.31
N LYS A 26 -15.14 -15.06 -11.47
CA LYS A 26 -16.39 -15.62 -10.95
C LYS A 26 -17.57 -15.22 -11.83
N GLU A 27 -18.71 -15.82 -11.56
CA GLU A 27 -19.95 -15.47 -12.23
C GLU A 27 -20.36 -14.02 -11.92
N ASN A 28 -20.67 -13.22 -12.95
CA ASN A 28 -21.09 -11.81 -12.82
C ASN A 28 -20.03 -10.85 -12.28
N ASP A 29 -18.75 -11.22 -12.37
CA ASP A 29 -17.65 -10.33 -12.01
C ASP A 29 -17.61 -9.06 -12.89
N CYS A 30 -17.06 -8.00 -12.30
CA CYS A 30 -16.75 -6.75 -12.98
C CYS A 30 -15.27 -6.41 -12.74
N ILE A 31 -14.48 -6.41 -13.81
CA ILE A 31 -13.02 -6.29 -13.78
C ILE A 31 -12.62 -4.97 -14.43
N ASP A 32 -11.93 -4.11 -13.70
CA ASP A 32 -11.30 -2.92 -14.28
C ASP A 32 -9.88 -3.25 -14.73
N CYS A 33 -9.60 -3.10 -16.04
CA CYS A 33 -8.28 -3.36 -16.63
C CYS A 33 -7.17 -2.54 -15.97
N VAL A 34 -7.46 -1.30 -15.56
CA VAL A 34 -6.49 -0.41 -14.92
C VAL A 34 -6.16 -0.88 -13.51
N GLU A 35 -7.17 -1.34 -12.77
CA GLU A 35 -6.99 -1.79 -11.39
C GLU A 35 -6.32 -3.16 -11.30
N ILE A 36 -6.73 -4.12 -12.15
CA ILE A 36 -6.15 -5.46 -12.14
C ILE A 36 -4.67 -5.45 -12.55
N ALA A 37 -4.26 -4.52 -13.43
CA ALA A 37 -2.87 -4.30 -13.78
C ALA A 37 -2.01 -3.80 -12.59
N LYS A 38 -2.60 -3.02 -11.66
CA LYS A 38 -1.90 -2.55 -10.44
C LYS A 38 -1.65 -3.70 -9.45
N ILE A 39 -2.61 -4.63 -9.32
CA ILE A 39 -2.55 -5.74 -8.37
C ILE A 39 -1.45 -6.74 -8.73
N ALA A 40 -1.22 -6.97 -10.03
CA ALA A 40 -0.38 -8.08 -10.47
C ALA A 40 1.07 -7.69 -10.78
N ASN A 41 1.40 -6.41 -11.05
CA ASN A 41 2.75 -5.97 -11.49
C ASN A 41 3.35 -6.84 -12.63
N ILE A 42 2.46 -7.46 -13.41
CA ILE A 42 2.69 -8.52 -14.39
C ILE A 42 2.27 -7.99 -15.75
N GLU A 43 3.13 -8.14 -16.74
CA GLU A 43 2.96 -7.57 -18.07
C GLU A 43 1.83 -8.26 -18.86
N HIS A 44 1.53 -9.52 -18.53
CA HIS A 44 0.53 -10.32 -19.23
C HIS A 44 -0.44 -11.00 -18.26
N ILE A 45 -1.62 -10.41 -18.07
CA ILE A 45 -2.72 -10.99 -17.31
C ILE A 45 -3.67 -11.67 -18.29
N TYR A 46 -4.09 -12.90 -18.00
CA TYR A 46 -5.10 -13.66 -18.72
C TYR A 46 -6.30 -13.92 -17.81
N ILE A 47 -7.49 -14.07 -18.40
CA ILE A 47 -8.71 -14.37 -17.65
C ILE A 47 -9.14 -15.81 -17.92
N SER A 48 -9.33 -16.59 -16.86
CA SER A 48 -10.04 -17.86 -16.91
C SER A 48 -11.43 -17.70 -16.34
N TRP A 49 -12.45 -18.12 -17.07
CA TRP A 49 -13.85 -18.03 -16.67
C TRP A 49 -14.56 -19.36 -16.98
N PHE A 50 -15.20 -19.97 -15.99
CA PHE A 50 -15.78 -21.33 -16.08
C PHE A 50 -14.79 -22.38 -16.64
N GLY A 51 -13.50 -22.26 -16.30
CA GLY A 51 -12.44 -23.16 -16.78
C GLY A 51 -12.00 -22.92 -18.23
N LEU A 52 -12.57 -21.93 -18.94
CA LEU A 52 -12.15 -21.52 -20.26
C LEU A 52 -11.19 -20.31 -20.16
N LEU A 53 -10.14 -20.32 -20.97
CA LEU A 53 -9.25 -19.17 -21.11
C LEU A 53 -9.85 -18.20 -22.13
N LEU A 54 -10.10 -16.96 -21.73
CA LEU A 54 -10.65 -15.94 -22.61
C LEU A 54 -9.55 -15.37 -23.52
N THR A 55 -9.70 -15.56 -24.83
CA THR A 55 -8.72 -15.09 -25.82
C THR A 55 -9.28 -14.07 -26.80
N GLY A 56 -10.60 -13.83 -26.78
CA GLY A 56 -11.30 -13.00 -27.76
C GLY A 56 -11.69 -13.79 -29.00
N GLY A 57 -11.99 -13.11 -30.11
CA GLY A 57 -12.53 -13.76 -31.30
C GLY A 57 -12.70 -12.83 -32.50
N ALA A 58 -13.27 -13.40 -33.56
CA ALA A 58 -13.55 -12.68 -34.80
C ALA A 58 -14.86 -11.91 -34.69
N GLU A 59 -14.93 -10.72 -35.29
CA GLU A 59 -16.18 -9.96 -35.37
C GLU A 59 -17.20 -10.66 -36.25
N SER A 60 -18.46 -10.63 -35.82
CA SER A 60 -19.59 -11.14 -36.59
C SER A 60 -19.79 -10.37 -37.89
N ASN A 61 -20.31 -11.08 -38.92
CA ASN A 61 -20.66 -10.50 -40.22
C ASN A 61 -22.19 -10.36 -40.44
N LEU A 62 -23.02 -10.66 -39.43
CA LEU A 62 -24.49 -10.58 -39.52
C LEU A 62 -25.01 -9.32 -38.77
N PRO A 63 -26.15 -8.71 -39.19
CA PRO A 63 -26.43 -7.29 -38.97
C PRO A 63 -26.95 -7.04 -37.53
N HIS A 64 -26.62 -5.98 -36.78
CA HIS A 64 -26.13 -4.64 -37.08
C HIS A 64 -25.26 -4.11 -35.92
N ASN A 65 -24.29 -3.23 -36.21
CA ASN A 65 -23.78 -2.12 -35.37
C ASN A 65 -23.59 -2.32 -33.84
N GLU A 66 -23.25 -3.52 -33.36
CA GLU A 66 -23.16 -3.74 -31.90
C GLU A 66 -21.84 -4.40 -31.47
N CYS A 67 -20.80 -4.32 -32.32
CA CYS A 67 -19.45 -4.81 -32.05
C CYS A 67 -19.42 -6.16 -31.28
N PHE A 68 -20.05 -7.19 -31.87
CA PHE A 68 -20.03 -8.56 -31.33
C PHE A 68 -18.89 -9.38 -31.93
N PHE A 69 -18.20 -10.12 -31.07
CA PHE A 69 -17.07 -10.97 -31.42
C PHE A 69 -17.18 -12.35 -30.77
N GLY A 70 -16.55 -13.35 -31.35
CA GLY A 70 -16.50 -14.69 -30.78
C GLY A 70 -16.01 -15.72 -31.78
N THR A 71 -16.37 -16.98 -31.53
CA THR A 71 -16.15 -18.06 -32.51
C THR A 71 -17.24 -17.99 -33.57
N LEU A 72 -16.88 -17.91 -34.85
CA LEU A 72 -17.87 -17.81 -35.93
C LEU A 72 -18.63 -19.13 -36.10
N ASP A 73 -19.96 -19.03 -36.17
CA ASP A 73 -20.83 -20.13 -36.58
C ASP A 73 -21.67 -19.73 -37.78
N SER A 74 -21.32 -20.26 -38.96
CA SER A 74 -22.06 -20.05 -40.20
C SER A 74 -23.50 -20.59 -40.19
N LYS A 75 -23.85 -21.44 -39.22
CA LYS A 75 -25.21 -21.99 -39.06
C LYS A 75 -26.10 -21.14 -38.18
N ASP A 76 -25.53 -20.27 -37.35
CA ASP A 76 -26.30 -19.34 -36.55
C ASP A 76 -26.78 -18.18 -37.42
N SER A 77 -28.10 -18.04 -37.54
CA SER A 77 -28.72 -17.00 -38.37
C SER A 77 -28.92 -15.67 -37.66
N ASN A 78 -28.64 -15.61 -36.35
CA ASN A 78 -28.90 -14.43 -35.52
C ASN A 78 -27.63 -13.57 -35.39
N LEU A 79 -26.65 -14.05 -34.60
CA LEU A 79 -25.39 -13.37 -34.35
C LEU A 79 -24.26 -13.92 -35.21
N GLY A 80 -24.41 -15.07 -35.86
CA GLY A 80 -23.34 -15.72 -36.63
C GLY A 80 -22.18 -16.20 -35.75
N LEU A 81 -22.46 -16.42 -34.46
CA LEU A 81 -21.49 -16.80 -33.44
C LEU A 81 -21.93 -18.09 -32.73
N ASP A 82 -20.95 -18.90 -32.34
CA ASP A 82 -21.18 -20.11 -31.55
C ASP A 82 -21.59 -19.75 -30.12
N THR A 83 -22.88 -19.91 -29.81
CA THR A 83 -23.48 -19.61 -28.50
C THR A 83 -23.02 -20.54 -27.38
N LEU A 84 -22.33 -21.63 -27.69
CA LEU A 84 -21.68 -22.51 -26.69
C LEU A 84 -20.28 -22.03 -26.31
N GLN A 85 -19.76 -21.00 -26.98
CA GLN A 85 -18.48 -20.37 -26.69
C GLN A 85 -18.71 -18.94 -26.16
N PRO A 86 -17.70 -18.32 -25.51
CA PRO A 86 -17.81 -16.94 -25.06
C PRO A 86 -18.12 -15.99 -26.22
N ILE A 87 -19.17 -15.19 -26.07
CA ILE A 87 -19.53 -14.10 -26.98
C ILE A 87 -19.15 -12.78 -26.32
N TYR A 88 -18.43 -11.94 -27.04
CA TYR A 88 -17.89 -10.67 -26.56
C TYR A 88 -18.65 -9.52 -27.22
N GLN A 89 -19.20 -8.59 -26.44
CA GLN A 89 -19.84 -7.38 -26.93
C GLN A 89 -19.07 -6.16 -26.44
N LEU A 90 -18.57 -5.36 -27.37
CA LEU A 90 -17.84 -4.14 -27.07
C LEU A 90 -18.82 -2.96 -27.09
N ILE A 91 -18.97 -2.30 -25.95
CA ILE A 91 -19.82 -1.11 -25.78
C ILE A 91 -18.93 0.12 -25.67
N SER A 92 -19.13 1.07 -26.58
CA SER A 92 -18.53 2.41 -26.51
C SER A 92 -19.29 3.25 -25.48
N ASN A 93 -18.58 3.92 -24.57
CA ASN A 93 -19.16 4.76 -23.50
C ASN A 93 -20.01 5.97 -24.00
N LEU A 94 -20.20 6.14 -25.31
CA LEU A 94 -21.03 7.20 -25.91
C LEU A 94 -22.48 6.77 -26.17
N ASP A 95 -22.78 5.46 -26.23
CA ASP A 95 -24.10 4.94 -26.62
C ASP A 95 -24.92 4.41 -25.43
N SER A 96 -24.45 4.63 -24.21
CA SER A 96 -25.01 4.01 -23.00
C SER A 96 -25.87 4.97 -22.18
N GLU A 97 -27.10 5.26 -22.63
CA GLU A 97 -28.20 5.71 -21.75
C GLU A 97 -28.55 4.66 -20.66
N PHE A 98 -28.05 3.42 -20.79
CA PHE A 98 -28.38 2.31 -19.89
C PHE A 98 -27.57 2.30 -18.58
N LEU A 99 -26.39 2.94 -18.52
CA LEU A 99 -25.55 2.96 -17.30
C LEU A 99 -25.89 4.07 -16.30
N GLU A 100 -26.58 5.14 -16.71
CA GLU A 100 -26.87 6.28 -15.83
C GLU A 100 -27.80 5.92 -14.66
N SER A 101 -28.52 4.78 -14.74
CA SER A 101 -29.45 4.35 -13.68
C SER A 101 -28.82 3.51 -12.56
N LYS A 102 -27.54 3.10 -12.68
CA LYS A 102 -26.86 2.32 -11.64
C LYS A 102 -25.46 2.78 -11.25
N ILE A 103 -24.85 3.71 -11.99
CA ILE A 103 -23.52 4.22 -11.67
C ILE A 103 -23.49 5.73 -11.96
N ASN A 104 -23.41 6.55 -10.91
CA ASN A 104 -23.22 8.00 -11.02
C ASN A 104 -21.79 8.31 -11.51
N PHE A 105 -21.53 8.18 -12.80
CA PHE A 105 -20.38 8.79 -13.45
C PHE A 105 -20.83 10.06 -14.17
N THR A 106 -20.86 11.18 -13.46
CA THR A 106 -20.80 12.49 -14.13
C THR A 106 -19.34 12.89 -14.26
N GLU A 107 -18.92 13.03 -15.53
CA GLU A 107 -17.66 13.61 -16.01
C GLU A 107 -16.38 12.82 -15.71
N SER A 108 -16.19 11.70 -16.42
CA SER A 108 -14.84 11.25 -16.79
C SER A 108 -14.72 11.24 -18.31
N SER A 109 -13.67 11.84 -18.83
CA SER A 109 -13.27 11.83 -20.24
C SER A 109 -12.74 10.45 -20.67
N ASN A 110 -13.34 9.38 -20.15
CA ASN A 110 -12.85 8.02 -20.26
C ASN A 110 -13.49 7.34 -21.48
N THR A 111 -12.76 7.38 -22.58
CA THR A 111 -13.14 6.89 -23.91
C THR A 111 -12.82 5.42 -24.16
N LEU A 112 -12.25 4.73 -23.16
CA LEU A 112 -12.06 3.27 -23.21
C LEU A 112 -13.41 2.56 -23.14
N SER A 113 -13.48 1.41 -23.79
CA SER A 113 -14.73 0.69 -23.97
C SER A 113 -15.03 -0.24 -22.80
N THR A 114 -16.30 -0.60 -22.64
CA THR A 114 -16.72 -1.71 -21.77
C THR A 114 -16.86 -2.96 -22.62
N LEU A 115 -16.27 -4.08 -22.19
CA LEU A 115 -16.40 -5.36 -22.86
C LEU A 115 -17.26 -6.30 -22.01
N HIS A 116 -18.46 -6.60 -22.48
CA HIS A 116 -19.30 -7.64 -21.90
C HIS A 116 -18.99 -8.99 -22.54
N ILE A 117 -18.99 -10.04 -21.73
CA ILE A 117 -18.71 -11.40 -22.18
C ILE A 117 -19.83 -12.29 -21.68
N PHE A 118 -20.49 -12.98 -22.60
CA PHE A 118 -21.64 -13.83 -22.32
C PHE A 118 -21.26 -15.29 -22.50
N LEU A 119 -21.60 -16.10 -21.50
CA LEU A 119 -21.46 -17.56 -21.55
C LEU A 119 -22.46 -18.22 -20.59
N ASN A 120 -23.20 -19.23 -21.02
CA ASN A 120 -24.10 -20.03 -20.18
C ASN A 120 -25.10 -19.20 -19.32
N ASN A 121 -25.67 -18.13 -19.89
CA ASN A 121 -26.54 -17.15 -19.22
C ASN A 121 -25.87 -16.30 -18.12
N SER A 122 -24.56 -16.40 -17.95
CA SER A 122 -23.78 -15.51 -17.09
C SER A 122 -23.14 -14.40 -17.92
N THR A 123 -22.85 -13.28 -17.27
CA THR A 123 -22.15 -12.14 -17.89
C THR A 123 -20.85 -11.88 -17.12
N LEU A 124 -19.76 -11.57 -17.80
CA LEU A 124 -18.55 -11.00 -17.22
C LEU A 124 -18.36 -9.61 -17.81
N THR A 125 -18.10 -8.61 -16.97
CA THR A 125 -17.91 -7.22 -17.41
C THR A 125 -16.45 -6.82 -17.26
N ILE A 126 -15.84 -6.30 -18.33
CA ILE A 126 -14.50 -5.75 -18.30
C ILE A 126 -14.58 -4.24 -18.61
N LEU A 127 -14.24 -3.42 -17.63
CA LEU A 127 -14.16 -1.97 -17.74
C LEU A 127 -12.78 -1.55 -18.26
N ASN A 128 -12.74 -0.40 -18.93
CA ASN A 128 -11.51 0.21 -19.47
C ASN A 128 -10.75 -0.73 -20.44
N TYR A 129 -11.49 -1.49 -21.25
CA TYR A 129 -10.91 -2.35 -22.27
C TYR A 129 -10.43 -1.51 -23.46
N SER A 130 -9.20 -1.77 -23.92
CA SER A 130 -8.62 -1.14 -25.11
C SER A 130 -8.52 -2.16 -26.24
N LEU A 131 -9.12 -1.82 -27.39
CA LEU A 131 -8.91 -2.58 -28.63
C LEU A 131 -7.46 -2.50 -29.09
N LEU A 132 -6.83 -1.34 -28.93
CA LEU A 132 -5.46 -1.08 -29.38
C LEU A 132 -4.44 -1.93 -28.60
N ASP A 133 -4.63 -2.11 -27.30
CA ASP A 133 -3.73 -2.91 -26.45
C ASP A 133 -4.17 -4.36 -26.29
N SER A 134 -5.38 -4.72 -26.73
CA SER A 134 -5.96 -6.05 -26.49
C SER A 134 -5.90 -6.39 -24.99
N SER A 135 -6.50 -5.51 -24.16
CA SER A 135 -6.41 -5.58 -22.70
C SER A 135 -6.66 -7.00 -22.17
N LEU A 136 -5.88 -7.41 -21.17
CA LEU A 136 -5.97 -8.74 -20.54
C LEU A 136 -5.74 -9.91 -21.52
N ASN A 137 -4.99 -9.65 -22.61
CA ASN A 137 -4.70 -10.60 -23.68
C ASN A 137 -5.96 -11.17 -24.38
N ILE A 138 -7.07 -10.46 -24.31
CA ILE A 138 -8.30 -10.75 -25.07
C ILE A 138 -8.17 -9.96 -26.37
N LYS A 139 -8.17 -10.64 -27.52
CA LYS A 139 -7.95 -10.01 -28.82
C LYS A 139 -9.21 -10.08 -29.67
N LEU A 140 -9.70 -8.93 -30.10
CA LEU A 140 -10.91 -8.80 -30.92
C LEU A 140 -10.52 -8.37 -32.34
N GLU A 141 -10.96 -9.12 -33.35
CA GLU A 141 -10.64 -8.82 -34.75
C GLU A 141 -11.63 -7.82 -35.36
N CYS A 142 -11.27 -6.54 -35.37
CA CYS A 142 -12.12 -5.47 -35.91
C CYS A 142 -12.23 -5.51 -37.45
N LYS A 143 -13.45 -5.70 -37.96
CA LYS A 143 -13.83 -5.69 -39.37
C LYS A 143 -14.88 -4.62 -39.70
N SER A 144 -15.82 -4.34 -38.81
CA SER A 144 -16.90 -3.37 -39.01
C SER A 144 -16.38 -1.92 -39.05
N THR A 145 -17.21 -1.01 -39.55
CA THR A 145 -16.93 0.42 -39.53
C THR A 145 -16.82 0.94 -38.10
N GLU A 146 -17.71 0.49 -37.22
CA GLU A 146 -17.78 0.93 -35.83
C GLU A 146 -16.58 0.50 -35.00
N SER A 147 -16.18 -0.77 -35.07
CA SER A 147 -15.01 -1.29 -34.34
C SER A 147 -13.70 -0.63 -34.84
N LYS A 148 -13.63 -0.27 -36.13
CA LYS A 148 -12.54 0.53 -36.70
C LYS A 148 -12.56 1.97 -36.20
N GLU A 149 -13.72 2.61 -36.10
CA GLU A 149 -13.86 3.96 -35.56
C GLU A 149 -13.45 4.03 -34.08
N ILE A 150 -13.80 3.03 -33.27
CA ILE A 150 -13.34 2.92 -31.87
C ILE A 150 -11.81 2.80 -31.84
N LEU A 151 -11.23 1.93 -32.66
CA LEU A 151 -9.77 1.74 -32.72
C LEU A 151 -9.02 3.01 -33.17
N GLU A 152 -9.51 3.73 -34.18
CA GLU A 152 -8.89 4.99 -34.64
C GLU A 152 -9.02 6.10 -33.60
N ARG A 153 -10.13 6.16 -32.84
CA ARG A 153 -10.28 7.07 -31.70
C ARG A 153 -9.23 6.80 -30.61
N GLU A 154 -9.04 5.53 -30.22
CA GLU A 154 -8.02 5.13 -29.25
C GLU A 154 -6.61 5.55 -29.71
N LYS A 155 -6.29 5.36 -31.01
CA LYS A 155 -5.01 5.80 -31.60
C LYS A 155 -4.83 7.32 -31.54
N ALA A 156 -5.82 8.09 -32.01
CA ALA A 156 -5.77 9.54 -32.03
C ALA A 156 -5.60 10.14 -30.62
N GLN A 157 -6.21 9.51 -29.61
CA GLN A 157 -6.00 9.91 -28.22
C GLN A 157 -4.63 9.54 -27.67
N ARG A 158 -4.11 8.36 -28.00
CA ARG A 158 -2.73 8.01 -27.64
C ARG A 158 -1.74 8.99 -28.25
N GLU A 159 -1.99 9.47 -29.46
CA GLU A 159 -1.20 10.52 -30.10
C GLU A 159 -1.37 11.88 -29.40
N LYS A 160 -2.59 12.31 -29.09
CA LYS A 160 -2.83 13.53 -28.29
C LYS A 160 -2.22 13.47 -26.89
N GLN A 161 -2.22 12.30 -26.26
CA GLN A 161 -1.57 12.08 -24.97
C GLN A 161 -0.05 12.15 -25.14
N LYS A 162 0.52 11.50 -26.16
CA LYS A 162 1.94 11.65 -26.50
C LYS A 162 2.33 13.10 -26.81
N GLU A 163 1.46 13.88 -27.45
CA GLU A 163 1.67 15.30 -27.74
C GLU A 163 1.55 16.17 -26.48
N LYS A 164 0.56 15.93 -25.61
CA LYS A 164 0.44 16.58 -24.29
C LYS A 164 1.63 16.24 -23.39
N ASP A 165 1.99 14.97 -23.34
CA ASP A 165 3.18 14.50 -22.64
C ASP A 165 4.41 15.19 -23.23
N SER A 166 4.52 15.32 -24.57
CA SER A 166 5.61 16.05 -25.24
C SER A 166 5.61 17.57 -24.99
N GLN A 167 4.48 18.18 -24.61
CA GLN A 167 4.40 19.58 -24.20
C GLN A 167 4.72 19.79 -22.70
N THR A 168 4.60 18.75 -21.87
CA THR A 168 5.06 18.74 -20.47
C THR A 168 6.48 18.17 -20.28
N ILE A 169 7.02 17.48 -21.29
CA ILE A 169 8.37 16.93 -21.29
C ILE A 169 9.32 17.97 -21.87
N ASP A 170 10.05 18.65 -21.00
CA ASP A 170 11.23 19.40 -21.39
C ASP A 170 12.33 18.42 -21.87
N SER A 171 12.40 18.22 -23.20
CA SER A 171 13.57 17.92 -24.06
C SER A 171 14.69 16.94 -23.60
N THR A 172 14.54 16.14 -22.54
CA THR A 172 15.62 15.35 -21.91
C THR A 172 15.36 13.84 -21.75
N THR A 173 14.23 13.31 -22.25
CA THR A 173 13.80 11.91 -22.03
C THR A 173 14.48 10.88 -22.92
N SER A 174 15.80 10.91 -22.92
CA SER A 174 16.55 9.70 -23.14
C SER A 174 16.41 8.84 -21.87
N THR A 175 15.86 7.63 -21.97
CA THR A 175 15.67 6.73 -20.83
C THR A 175 16.75 5.64 -20.78
N ALA A 176 17.05 5.15 -19.58
CA ALA A 176 17.99 4.06 -19.30
C ALA A 176 17.39 3.06 -18.31
N PHE A 177 17.89 1.83 -18.33
CA PHE A 177 17.56 0.83 -17.31
C PHE A 177 18.70 0.77 -16.29
N LEU A 178 18.45 1.30 -15.09
CA LEU A 178 19.45 1.45 -14.03
C LEU A 178 19.13 0.60 -12.80
N HIS A 179 20.13 0.46 -11.93
CA HIS A 179 20.00 -0.24 -10.66
C HIS A 179 19.58 0.72 -9.54
N PRO A 180 18.55 0.37 -8.74
CA PRO A 180 18.18 1.12 -7.55
C PRO A 180 19.17 0.90 -6.40
N ILE A 181 19.16 1.80 -5.43
CA ILE A 181 19.83 1.62 -4.14
C ILE A 181 19.14 0.50 -3.34
N LEU A 182 19.94 -0.38 -2.76
CA LEU A 182 19.56 -1.38 -1.75
C LEU A 182 20.18 -1.02 -0.40
N GLU A 183 19.72 -1.64 0.69
CA GLU A 183 20.23 -1.36 2.05
C GLU A 183 21.73 -1.60 2.23
N ASP A 184 22.35 -2.44 1.40
CA ASP A 184 23.78 -2.76 1.45
C ASP A 184 24.67 -1.87 0.56
N ASN A 185 24.08 -0.91 -0.16
CA ASN A 185 24.85 0.04 -0.93
C ASN A 185 25.59 1.02 -0.02
N GLU A 186 26.74 1.50 -0.50
CA GLU A 186 27.46 2.59 0.14
C GLU A 186 27.11 3.91 -0.54
N LEU A 187 26.50 4.84 0.20
CA LEU A 187 26.19 6.19 -0.26
C LEU A 187 26.92 7.20 0.61
N LYS A 188 27.73 8.07 -0.02
CA LYS A 188 28.67 8.97 0.67
C LYS A 188 28.50 10.41 0.23
N CYS A 189 28.76 11.34 1.15
CA CYS A 189 29.04 12.73 0.78
C CYS A 189 30.53 12.89 0.38
N PRO A 190 30.92 14.00 -0.28
CA PRO A 190 32.30 14.23 -0.73
C PRO A 190 33.33 14.34 0.40
N HIS A 191 32.87 14.42 1.66
CA HIS A 191 33.69 14.48 2.87
C HIS A 191 33.69 13.15 3.64
N ASN A 192 33.49 12.03 2.92
CA ASN A 192 33.49 10.66 3.45
C ASN A 192 32.42 10.33 4.50
N GLY A 193 31.44 11.21 4.72
CA GLY A 193 30.29 10.89 5.56
C GLY A 193 29.40 9.87 4.86
N VAL A 194 29.02 8.81 5.57
CA VAL A 194 28.24 7.67 5.06
C VAL A 194 26.78 7.80 5.47
N VAL A 195 25.87 7.63 4.51
CA VAL A 195 24.42 7.57 4.77
C VAL A 195 24.06 6.24 5.42
N LYS A 196 23.28 6.29 6.49
CA LYS A 196 22.65 5.11 7.10
C LYS A 196 21.40 4.75 6.32
N LEU A 197 21.50 3.73 5.47
CA LEU A 197 20.37 3.20 4.72
C LEU A 197 19.54 2.26 5.59
N LYS A 198 18.22 2.43 5.57
CA LYS A 198 17.24 1.55 6.20
C LYS A 198 15.96 1.60 5.38
N SER A 199 15.58 0.48 4.79
CA SER A 199 14.37 0.31 4.03
C SER A 199 13.17 0.13 4.95
N ASN A 200 12.08 0.83 4.67
CA ASN A 200 10.78 0.63 5.29
C ASN A 200 9.76 0.29 4.21
N LYS A 201 9.45 1.23 3.31
CA LYS A 201 8.50 0.99 2.22
C LYS A 201 9.06 0.02 1.18
N GLY A 202 10.38 -0.02 1.02
CA GLY A 202 11.05 -0.91 0.08
C GLY A 202 11.26 -2.35 0.57
N LYS A 203 10.95 -2.67 1.84
CA LYS A 203 11.22 -3.97 2.48
C LYS A 203 10.77 -5.19 1.68
N PRO A 204 9.58 -5.20 1.04
CA PRO A 204 9.12 -6.34 0.24
C PRO A 204 9.92 -6.55 -1.04
N PHE A 205 10.55 -5.50 -1.60
CA PHE A 205 11.26 -5.57 -2.87
C PHE A 205 12.72 -5.90 -2.62
N LYS A 206 13.07 -7.18 -2.73
CA LYS A 206 14.41 -7.68 -2.40
C LYS A 206 15.18 -8.13 -3.64
N SER A 207 16.46 -7.81 -3.69
CA SER A 207 17.42 -8.43 -4.61
C SER A 207 18.37 -9.30 -3.81
N LYS A 208 18.34 -10.62 -4.05
CA LYS A 208 19.13 -11.61 -3.30
C LYS A 208 18.94 -11.48 -1.77
N GLY A 209 17.69 -11.24 -1.34
CA GLY A 209 17.33 -11.05 0.07
C GLY A 209 17.58 -9.65 0.63
N ILE A 210 18.22 -8.74 -0.12
CA ILE A 210 18.54 -7.38 0.34
C ILE A 210 17.43 -6.41 -0.12
N PRO A 211 16.76 -5.70 0.81
CA PRO A 211 15.71 -4.75 0.49
C PRO A 211 16.15 -3.54 -0.34
N MET A 212 15.23 -3.06 -1.18
CA MET A 212 15.36 -1.80 -1.91
C MET A 212 15.14 -0.61 -0.99
N VAL A 213 15.85 0.49 -1.22
CA VAL A 213 15.63 1.77 -0.54
C VAL A 213 14.80 2.68 -1.43
N LEU A 214 13.64 3.13 -0.94
CA LEU A 214 12.77 4.07 -1.65
C LEU A 214 13.04 5.52 -1.20
N GLU A 215 12.41 6.49 -1.87
CA GLU A 215 12.66 7.91 -1.65
C GLU A 215 12.35 8.34 -0.22
N SER A 216 11.23 7.89 0.36
CA SER A 216 10.88 8.17 1.75
C SER A 216 11.80 7.48 2.76
N ASP A 217 12.41 6.36 2.39
CA ASP A 217 13.43 5.68 3.21
C ASP A 217 14.75 6.47 3.23
N LEU A 218 15.13 7.02 2.06
CA LEU A 218 16.39 7.74 1.91
C LEU A 218 16.31 9.20 2.40
N LEU A 219 15.20 9.88 2.19
CA LEU A 219 15.04 11.26 2.63
C LEU A 219 15.12 11.32 4.17
N HIS A 220 15.85 12.31 4.69
CA HIS A 220 16.16 12.47 6.11
C HIS A 220 17.04 11.39 6.75
N SER A 221 17.52 10.39 5.99
CA SER A 221 18.51 9.42 6.47
C SER A 221 19.76 10.11 7.01
N SER A 222 20.28 9.61 8.13
CA SER A 222 21.43 10.19 8.83
C SER A 222 22.73 9.99 8.06
N ILE A 223 23.58 11.01 8.04
CA ILE A 223 24.96 10.96 7.54
C ILE A 223 25.92 10.95 8.73
N ILE A 224 26.74 9.91 8.82
CA ILE A 224 27.70 9.73 9.92
C ILE A 224 29.15 9.81 9.42
N GLY A 225 30.07 10.24 10.27
CA GLY A 225 31.51 10.26 9.93
C GLY A 225 31.94 11.31 8.90
N CYS A 226 31.10 12.32 8.63
CA CYS A 226 31.45 13.42 7.74
C CYS A 226 32.59 14.27 8.34
N THR A 227 33.68 14.46 7.60
CA THR A 227 34.85 15.22 8.07
C THR A 227 34.83 16.69 7.63
N ASN A 228 33.70 17.23 7.16
CA ASN A 228 33.63 18.63 6.71
C ASN A 228 33.89 19.58 7.90
N PRO A 229 34.92 20.44 7.84
CA PRO A 229 35.29 21.28 8.97
C PRO A 229 34.22 22.33 9.29
N ILE A 230 34.17 22.74 10.57
CA ILE A 230 33.21 23.72 11.08
C ILE A 230 33.30 25.05 10.31
N LEU A 231 34.53 25.50 9.97
CA LEU A 231 34.74 26.73 9.19
C LEU A 231 34.10 26.68 7.79
N SER A 232 33.93 25.49 7.21
CA SER A 232 33.28 25.30 5.90
C SER A 232 31.78 24.98 6.02
N GLY A 233 31.17 25.29 7.18
CA GLY A 233 29.75 25.09 7.45
C GLY A 233 29.41 23.82 8.24
N GLY A 234 30.41 23.06 8.68
CA GLY A 234 30.25 21.88 9.55
C GLY A 234 29.83 20.59 8.82
N PRO A 235 29.76 19.46 9.55
CA PRO A 235 29.49 18.16 8.96
C PRO A 235 28.13 18.11 8.25
N CYS A 236 28.06 17.35 7.15
CA CYS A 236 26.81 16.86 6.59
C CYS A 236 26.20 15.87 7.58
N THR A 237 24.93 16.03 7.91
CA THR A 237 24.28 15.25 8.97
C THR A 237 23.09 14.45 8.46
N MET A 238 22.52 14.79 7.30
CA MET A 238 21.40 14.06 6.73
C MET A 238 21.25 14.26 5.23
N VAL A 239 20.54 13.33 4.58
CA VAL A 239 19.99 13.52 3.23
C VAL A 239 18.82 14.49 3.33
N ALA A 240 18.86 15.58 2.58
CA ALA A 240 17.88 16.66 2.71
C ALA A 240 17.03 16.90 1.47
N THR A 241 17.50 16.47 0.30
CA THR A 241 16.79 16.69 -0.95
C THR A 241 17.05 15.53 -1.90
N ILE A 242 15.98 15.08 -2.54
CA ILE A 242 16.01 14.11 -3.64
C ILE A 242 15.22 14.74 -4.78
N LEU A 243 15.90 14.99 -5.90
CA LEU A 243 15.34 15.59 -7.09
C LEU A 243 14.70 14.51 -7.99
N PRO A 244 13.67 14.86 -8.78
CA PRO A 244 12.98 13.90 -9.65
C PRO A 244 13.92 13.14 -10.61
N ASN A 245 15.00 13.77 -11.06
CA ASN A 245 15.98 13.15 -11.96
C ASN A 245 16.80 12.01 -11.33
N ALA A 246 16.77 11.83 -10.01
CA ALA A 246 17.41 10.69 -9.33
C ALA A 246 16.50 9.46 -9.19
N ARG A 247 15.20 9.61 -9.52
CA ARG A 247 14.18 8.59 -9.32
C ARG A 247 14.06 7.65 -10.52
N GLY A 248 13.63 6.42 -10.25
CA GLY A 248 13.05 5.58 -11.30
C GLY A 248 11.70 6.13 -11.75
N LEU A 249 11.32 5.90 -13.00
CA LEU A 249 10.04 6.36 -13.56
C LEU A 249 8.84 5.56 -13.04
N LYS A 250 9.08 4.39 -12.45
CA LYS A 250 8.05 3.53 -11.86
C LYS A 250 8.13 3.58 -10.34
N LYS A 251 6.98 3.81 -9.69
CA LYS A 251 6.82 3.71 -8.24
C LYS A 251 6.73 2.26 -7.78
N PHE A 252 7.19 2.01 -6.56
CA PHE A 252 7.09 0.76 -5.82
C PHE A 252 6.47 1.11 -4.46
N ASN A 253 5.35 0.50 -4.11
CA ASN A 253 4.62 0.83 -2.87
C ASN A 253 4.33 2.35 -2.74
N ASP A 254 3.81 2.92 -3.83
CA ASP A 254 3.49 4.35 -4.00
C ASP A 254 4.64 5.33 -3.76
N ASP A 255 5.88 4.85 -3.82
CA ASP A 255 7.08 5.64 -3.59
C ASP A 255 8.15 5.35 -4.66
N TYR A 256 9.12 6.24 -4.81
CA TYR A 256 10.09 6.16 -5.91
C TYR A 256 11.36 5.42 -5.51
N PRO A 257 11.84 4.47 -6.32
CA PRO A 257 13.18 3.90 -6.14
C PRO A 257 14.24 4.91 -6.55
N ILE A 258 15.34 5.00 -5.81
CA ILE A 258 16.44 5.94 -6.12
C ILE A 258 17.54 5.21 -6.86
N MET A 259 17.98 5.74 -8.00
CA MET A 259 18.97 5.09 -8.86
C MET A 259 20.39 5.41 -8.42
N GLN A 260 21.23 4.38 -8.34
CA GLN A 260 22.62 4.49 -7.87
C GLN A 260 23.41 5.52 -8.69
N ASP A 261 23.38 5.39 -10.02
CA ASP A 261 24.14 6.24 -10.95
C ASP A 261 23.63 7.68 -11.01
N LEU A 262 22.39 7.95 -10.57
CA LEU A 262 21.77 9.27 -10.63
C LEU A 262 21.88 10.04 -9.30
N CYS A 263 22.43 9.41 -8.26
CA CYS A 263 22.60 10.02 -6.93
C CYS A 263 23.38 11.34 -6.99
N ILE A 264 24.48 11.36 -7.74
CA ILE A 264 25.36 12.53 -7.87
C ILE A 264 24.63 13.76 -8.45
N SER A 265 23.60 13.53 -9.25
CA SER A 265 22.84 14.58 -9.96
C SER A 265 21.52 14.95 -9.30
N GLY A 266 21.12 14.29 -8.21
CA GLY A 266 19.81 14.53 -7.63
C GLY A 266 19.64 14.23 -6.15
N VAL A 267 20.63 13.66 -5.46
CA VAL A 267 20.55 13.40 -4.01
C VAL A 267 21.53 14.31 -3.28
N MET A 268 21.03 15.16 -2.38
CA MET A 268 21.81 16.21 -1.73
C MET A 268 21.76 16.11 -0.20
N SER A 269 22.87 16.44 0.45
CA SER A 269 22.93 16.62 1.91
C SER A 269 22.29 17.93 2.36
N ASP A 270 22.03 18.04 3.67
CA ASP A 270 21.58 19.27 4.33
C ASP A 270 22.51 20.47 4.14
N LYS A 271 23.80 20.21 3.89
CA LYS A 271 24.81 21.21 3.56
C LYS A 271 24.90 21.53 2.06
N GLY A 272 24.04 20.92 1.24
CA GLY A 272 23.92 21.16 -0.19
C GLY A 272 25.05 20.53 -1.02
N PHE A 273 25.62 19.42 -0.55
CA PHE A 273 26.60 18.64 -1.30
C PHE A 273 25.94 17.41 -1.93
N PRO A 274 26.23 17.10 -3.20
CA PRO A 274 25.72 15.90 -3.86
C PRO A 274 26.30 14.63 -3.21
N LEU A 275 25.47 13.59 -3.11
CA LEU A 275 25.85 12.30 -2.58
C LEU A 275 26.16 11.33 -3.72
N ILE A 276 27.12 10.44 -3.49
CA ILE A 276 27.61 9.49 -4.49
C ILE A 276 27.36 8.08 -3.95
N ALA A 277 26.58 7.30 -4.69
CA ALA A 277 26.46 5.87 -4.45
C ALA A 277 27.64 5.16 -5.10
N THR A 278 28.21 4.16 -4.42
CA THR A 278 29.12 3.20 -5.05
C THR A 278 28.29 2.20 -5.85
N PRO A 279 28.39 2.19 -7.20
CA PRO A 279 27.55 1.33 -8.01
C PRO A 279 27.81 -0.15 -7.76
N LYS A 280 26.74 -0.94 -7.67
CA LYS A 280 26.75 -2.39 -7.49
C LYS A 280 25.58 -3.01 -8.27
N PRO A 281 25.84 -4.06 -9.07
CA PRO A 281 24.78 -4.74 -9.80
C PRO A 281 23.80 -5.43 -8.83
N ASN A 282 22.51 -5.38 -9.17
CA ASN A 282 21.46 -6.11 -8.47
C ASN A 282 20.44 -6.70 -9.47
N THR A 283 19.43 -7.43 -8.98
CA THR A 283 18.45 -8.10 -9.86
C THR A 283 17.43 -7.16 -10.50
N PHE A 284 17.32 -5.92 -10.00
CA PHE A 284 16.38 -4.92 -10.54
C PHE A 284 16.99 -4.18 -11.71
N LYS A 285 16.18 -3.91 -12.73
CA LYS A 285 16.50 -2.99 -13.83
C LYS A 285 15.29 -2.09 -14.05
N ILE A 286 15.40 -0.83 -13.67
CA ILE A 286 14.26 0.08 -13.62
C ILE A 286 14.45 1.18 -14.66
N ASN A 287 13.39 1.43 -15.42
CA ASN A 287 13.34 2.51 -16.39
C ASN A 287 13.48 3.86 -15.67
N SER A 288 14.44 4.67 -16.09
CA SER A 288 14.94 5.83 -15.38
C SER A 288 15.42 6.92 -16.35
N PRO A 289 15.52 8.18 -15.90
CA PRO A 289 16.21 9.23 -16.65
C PRO A 289 17.64 8.80 -17.03
N LYS A 290 18.14 9.22 -18.20
CA LYS A 290 19.54 8.95 -18.53
C LYS A 290 20.49 9.67 -17.58
N PRO A 291 21.61 9.01 -17.20
CA PRO A 291 22.70 9.69 -16.52
C PRO A 291 23.17 10.89 -17.35
N ILE A 292 23.33 12.02 -16.69
CA ILE A 292 23.94 13.22 -17.30
C ILE A 292 25.44 13.13 -17.02
N ASP A 293 26.29 13.41 -18.02
CA ASP A 293 27.74 13.35 -17.87
C ASP A 293 28.21 14.20 -16.67
N SER A 294 28.75 13.52 -15.65
CA SER A 294 29.05 14.03 -14.30
C SER A 294 30.00 15.23 -14.26
N ASN A 295 30.77 15.46 -15.33
CA ASN A 295 31.80 16.49 -15.39
C ASN A 295 31.26 17.91 -15.64
N THR A 296 29.94 18.08 -15.87
CA THR A 296 29.35 19.39 -16.23
C THR A 296 28.29 19.93 -15.26
N GLN A 297 27.94 19.19 -14.19
CA GLN A 297 26.99 19.68 -13.20
C GLN A 297 27.68 20.47 -12.10
N ASN A 298 27.63 21.81 -12.20
CA ASN A 298 27.99 22.69 -11.10
C ASN A 298 26.79 22.88 -10.15
N LYS A 299 27.05 23.19 -8.88
CA LYS A 299 26.02 23.43 -7.84
C LYS A 299 24.94 24.44 -8.28
N GLN A 300 25.33 25.44 -9.07
CA GLN A 300 24.42 26.48 -9.60
C GLN A 300 23.36 25.91 -10.54
N LYS A 301 23.69 24.93 -11.40
CA LYS A 301 22.74 24.29 -12.32
C LYS A 301 21.72 23.40 -11.60
N LEU A 302 22.09 22.80 -10.46
CA LEU A 302 21.15 22.07 -9.62
C LEU A 302 20.24 23.01 -8.81
N GLU A 303 20.76 24.13 -8.32
CA GLU A 303 19.97 25.11 -7.56
C GLU A 303 18.84 25.72 -8.40
N SER A 304 19.07 25.96 -9.71
CA SER A 304 18.03 26.45 -10.63
C SER A 304 16.92 25.44 -10.94
N GLN A 305 17.08 24.16 -10.58
CA GLN A 305 16.07 23.12 -10.78
C GLN A 305 15.15 22.94 -9.57
N ILE A 306 15.42 23.67 -8.48
CA ILE A 306 14.67 23.54 -7.24
C ILE A 306 13.51 24.53 -7.24
N ASN A 307 12.33 24.01 -7.53
CA ASN A 307 11.09 24.70 -7.30
C ASN A 307 10.55 24.31 -5.92
N LEU A 308 10.22 25.32 -5.11
CA LEU A 308 9.60 25.12 -3.81
C LEU A 308 8.09 25.22 -3.95
N TYR A 309 7.40 24.26 -3.35
CA TYR A 309 5.95 24.16 -3.38
C TYR A 309 5.43 24.04 -1.95
N ARG A 310 4.20 24.49 -1.73
CA ARG A 310 3.50 24.31 -0.48
C ARG A 310 3.36 22.81 -0.16
N PRO A 311 3.87 22.35 0.99
CA PRO A 311 3.70 20.97 1.42
C PRO A 311 2.25 20.73 1.83
N THR A 312 1.69 19.57 1.47
CA THR A 312 0.26 19.27 1.66
C THR A 312 0.08 17.98 2.47
N LEU A 313 -0.84 18.00 3.43
CA LEU A 313 -1.33 16.82 4.14
C LEU A 313 -2.77 16.56 3.75
N ARG A 314 -3.10 15.31 3.43
CA ARG A 314 -4.49 14.91 3.20
C ARG A 314 -4.90 13.77 4.11
N LEU A 315 -6.00 13.93 4.81
CA LEU A 315 -6.59 12.92 5.68
C LEU A 315 -7.73 12.20 4.97
N HIS A 316 -7.53 10.91 4.73
CA HIS A 316 -8.52 9.96 4.24
C HIS A 316 -9.14 9.25 5.44
N TYR A 317 -10.45 9.37 5.59
CA TYR A 317 -11.20 8.69 6.63
C TYR A 317 -12.13 7.66 6.00
N LYS A 318 -12.01 6.40 6.40
CA LYS A 318 -12.69 5.27 5.76
C LYS A 318 -13.18 4.27 6.80
N ILE A 319 -14.11 3.40 6.44
CA ILE A 319 -14.56 2.27 7.29
C ILE A 319 -13.60 1.10 7.15
N THR A 320 -13.09 0.86 5.95
CA THR A 320 -12.15 -0.22 5.67
C THR A 320 -11.03 0.26 4.75
N PRO A 321 -9.87 -0.41 4.74
CA PRO A 321 -8.74 -0.01 3.89
C PRO A 321 -9.03 -0.13 2.39
N LEU A 322 -9.90 -1.08 2.02
CA LEU A 322 -10.29 -1.35 0.63
C LEU A 322 -11.36 -0.41 0.10
N GLN A 323 -11.94 0.42 0.97
CA GLN A 323 -12.95 1.40 0.58
C GLN A 323 -12.33 2.44 -0.34
N LYS A 324 -12.97 2.71 -1.48
CA LYS A 324 -12.48 3.67 -2.49
C LYS A 324 -13.06 5.07 -2.31
N ASP A 325 -14.18 5.19 -1.63
CA ASP A 325 -14.79 6.45 -1.22
C ASP A 325 -14.33 6.84 0.18
N ASN A 326 -14.22 8.14 0.42
CA ASN A 326 -13.88 8.69 1.72
C ASN A 326 -15.16 9.11 2.44
N LEU A 327 -15.23 8.80 3.74
CA LEU A 327 -16.33 9.22 4.60
C LEU A 327 -16.32 10.74 4.75
N PRO A 328 -17.46 11.41 4.54
CA PRO A 328 -17.55 12.84 4.73
C PRO A 328 -17.37 13.20 6.21
N ILE A 329 -16.47 14.14 6.49
CA ILE A 329 -16.20 14.64 7.85
C ILE A 329 -16.96 15.94 8.05
N TYR A 330 -18.06 15.90 8.81
CA TYR A 330 -18.82 17.10 9.15
C TYR A 330 -18.35 17.75 10.45
N ARG A 331 -17.80 16.95 11.35
CA ARG A 331 -17.35 17.36 12.68
C ARG A 331 -16.11 16.57 13.05
N LEU A 332 -15.15 17.23 13.67
CA LEU A 332 -13.96 16.62 14.24
C LEU A 332 -13.56 17.37 15.50
N LYS A 333 -12.81 16.72 16.38
CA LYS A 333 -12.29 17.35 17.58
C LYS A 333 -10.79 17.53 17.44
N LEU A 334 -10.34 18.79 17.43
CA LEU A 334 -8.94 19.17 17.44
C LEU A 334 -8.54 19.45 18.88
N ASN A 335 -7.71 18.58 19.44
CA ASN A 335 -7.38 18.53 20.86
C ASN A 335 -8.64 18.45 21.72
N ASP A 336 -9.02 19.57 22.34
CA ASP A 336 -10.15 19.68 23.26
C ASP A 336 -11.32 20.47 22.65
N SER A 337 -11.16 20.99 21.42
CA SER A 337 -12.12 21.85 20.74
C SER A 337 -12.79 21.13 19.57
N ILE A 338 -14.12 21.22 19.48
CA ILE A 338 -14.88 20.69 18.34
C ILE A 338 -14.87 21.72 17.21
N ILE A 339 -14.56 21.24 16.00
CA ILE A 339 -14.73 21.95 14.74
C ILE A 339 -15.89 21.29 14.02
N GLU A 340 -16.91 22.07 13.70
CA GLU A 340 -18.11 21.61 13.01
C GLU A 340 -18.36 22.44 11.75
N SER A 341 -18.91 21.80 10.73
CA SER A 341 -19.37 22.51 9.54
C SER A 341 -20.58 23.36 9.88
N ASN A 342 -20.61 24.58 9.34
CA ASN A 342 -21.70 25.52 9.54
C ASN A 342 -22.92 25.23 8.63
N ASN A 343 -22.80 24.27 7.70
CA ASN A 343 -23.78 23.93 6.66
C ASN A 343 -23.90 22.39 6.49
N ASP A 344 -24.83 21.93 5.64
CA ASP A 344 -24.98 20.52 5.24
C ASP A 344 -23.86 20.01 4.31
N THR A 345 -22.72 20.71 4.24
CA THR A 345 -21.53 20.32 3.47
C THR A 345 -20.44 19.79 4.39
N PRO A 346 -19.69 18.74 3.99
CA PRO A 346 -18.52 18.27 4.74
C PRO A 346 -17.45 19.36 4.86
N LEU A 347 -16.57 19.23 5.86
CA LEU A 347 -15.39 20.07 6.00
C LEU A 347 -14.37 19.76 4.90
N ASP A 348 -13.79 20.78 4.28
CA ASP A 348 -12.80 20.63 3.21
C ASP A 348 -11.36 20.56 3.76
N SER A 349 -11.03 21.41 4.73
CA SER A 349 -9.71 21.42 5.37
C SER A 349 -9.76 21.99 6.78
N ILE A 350 -8.71 21.70 7.55
CA ILE A 350 -8.41 22.38 8.82
C ILE A 350 -7.02 23.02 8.74
N THR A 351 -6.93 24.25 9.22
CA THR A 351 -5.66 24.96 9.38
C THR A 351 -5.24 24.93 10.84
N ILE A 352 -3.99 24.58 11.08
CA ILE A 352 -3.41 24.45 12.43
C ILE A 352 -2.22 25.41 12.53
N ASP A 353 -2.30 26.36 13.46
CA ASP A 353 -1.19 27.21 13.88
C ASP A 353 -0.32 26.42 14.86
N ILE A 354 0.92 26.11 14.48
CA ILE A 354 1.77 25.22 15.26
C ILE A 354 2.05 25.79 16.66
N ALA A 355 2.11 27.11 16.82
CA ALA A 355 2.40 27.71 18.12
C ALA A 355 1.18 27.67 19.06
N LYS A 356 -0.04 27.77 18.50
CA LYS A 356 -1.28 27.89 19.29
C LYS A 356 -2.01 26.56 19.47
N ASP A 357 -2.05 25.75 18.43
CA ASP A 357 -2.94 24.60 18.30
C ASP A 357 -2.23 23.26 18.54
N THR A 358 -0.92 23.28 18.78
CA THR A 358 -0.13 22.07 19.09
C THR A 358 0.32 22.06 20.55
N LYS A 359 0.48 20.85 21.10
CA LYS A 359 1.05 20.63 22.44
C LYS A 359 2.49 20.16 22.29
N ASP A 360 3.36 20.49 23.25
CA ASP A 360 4.71 19.93 23.26
C ASP A 360 4.66 18.43 23.53
N LEU A 361 5.53 17.63 22.90
CA LEU A 361 5.48 16.16 23.02
C LEU A 361 5.77 15.64 24.44
N HIS A 362 6.24 16.48 25.37
CA HIS A 362 6.34 16.12 26.79
C HIS A 362 5.10 16.46 27.61
N ASP A 363 4.21 17.32 27.10
CA ASP A 363 3.02 17.80 27.82
C ASP A 363 1.82 16.87 27.60
N ILE A 364 2.00 15.60 27.97
CA ILE A 364 1.05 14.51 27.68
C ILE A 364 0.10 14.18 28.83
N HIS A 365 0.15 14.93 29.92
CA HIS A 365 -0.56 14.62 31.19
C HIS A 365 -2.08 14.52 31.07
N ASN A 366 -2.68 15.14 30.05
CA ASN A 366 -4.13 15.13 29.82
C ASN A 366 -4.59 13.96 28.94
N LEU A 367 -3.69 13.09 28.48
CA LEU A 367 -4.03 11.92 27.66
C LEU A 367 -4.28 10.69 28.52
N ASP A 368 -4.89 9.66 27.93
CA ASP A 368 -5.01 8.35 28.59
C ASP A 368 -3.64 7.81 29.04
N LYS A 369 -3.60 7.13 30.19
CA LYS A 369 -2.35 6.64 30.79
C LYS A 369 -1.57 5.73 29.84
N ALA A 370 -2.24 4.87 29.08
CA ALA A 370 -1.57 3.98 28.12
C ALA A 370 -0.85 4.77 27.01
N LEU A 371 -1.41 5.92 26.62
CA LEU A 371 -0.79 6.83 25.66
C LEU A 371 0.35 7.62 26.27
N GLN A 372 0.24 8.02 27.53
CA GLN A 372 1.32 8.73 28.22
C GLN A 372 2.62 7.91 28.24
N ASP A 373 2.52 6.62 28.59
CA ASP A 373 3.68 5.72 28.62
C ASP A 373 4.30 5.56 27.22
N THR A 374 3.44 5.34 26.21
CA THR A 374 3.86 5.19 24.81
C THR A 374 4.58 6.44 24.29
N LEU A 375 3.99 7.63 24.49
CA LEU A 375 4.55 8.90 24.03
C LEU A 375 5.82 9.28 24.77
N SER A 376 5.96 8.93 26.05
CA SER A 376 7.18 9.15 26.83
C SER A 376 8.37 8.38 26.26
N ILE A 377 8.16 7.09 25.95
CA ILE A 377 9.16 6.24 25.30
C ILE A 377 9.51 6.80 23.92
N LEU A 378 8.49 7.17 23.14
CA LEU A 378 8.70 7.75 21.81
C LEU A 378 9.52 9.02 21.85
N HIS A 379 9.16 9.96 22.72
CA HIS A 379 9.88 11.21 22.86
C HIS A 379 11.36 10.99 23.21
N SER A 380 11.65 9.99 24.06
CA SER A 380 13.02 9.63 24.45
C SER A 380 13.82 9.08 23.28
N ASN A 381 13.24 8.14 22.52
CA ASN A 381 13.87 7.54 21.33
C ASN A 381 14.08 8.58 20.23
N LEU A 382 13.08 9.42 19.98
CA LEU A 382 13.15 10.51 19.00
C LEU A 382 14.29 11.49 19.32
N LYS A 383 14.45 11.88 20.58
CA LYS A 383 15.57 12.74 21.01
C LYS A 383 16.95 12.09 20.86
N GLN A 384 17.02 10.76 20.91
CA GLN A 384 18.26 10.03 20.68
C GLN A 384 18.58 9.91 19.19
N SER A 385 17.57 9.63 18.36
CA SER A 385 17.73 9.45 16.91
C SER A 385 17.90 10.75 16.14
N PHE A 386 17.27 11.84 16.58
CA PHE A 386 17.25 13.10 15.86
C PHE A 386 18.03 14.20 16.58
N MET A 387 18.62 15.11 15.82
CA MET A 387 19.45 16.19 16.34
C MET A 387 18.65 17.16 17.22
N LYS A 388 19.36 17.92 18.07
CA LYS A 388 18.79 19.00 18.90
C LYS A 388 18.12 20.14 18.11
N GLU A 389 18.25 20.13 16.78
CA GLU A 389 17.71 21.17 15.88
C GLU A 389 16.23 20.93 15.50
N TYR A 390 15.56 19.94 16.08
CA TYR A 390 14.12 19.66 15.89
C TYR A 390 13.28 20.17 17.06
N ILE A 391 12.09 20.67 16.73
CA ILE A 391 11.00 20.87 17.69
C ILE A 391 10.07 19.66 17.62
N TYR A 392 9.62 19.17 18.77
CA TYR A 392 8.76 18.00 18.92
C TYR A 392 7.39 18.45 19.45
N LYS A 393 6.41 18.52 18.54
CA LYS A 393 5.03 18.88 18.87
C LYS A 393 4.10 17.71 18.58
N TYR A 394 2.88 17.76 19.09
CA TYR A 394 1.82 16.87 18.65
C TYR A 394 0.47 17.58 18.57
N ILE A 395 -0.42 17.02 17.77
CA ILE A 395 -1.84 17.35 17.70
C ILE A 395 -2.66 16.09 17.89
N SER A 396 -3.82 16.21 18.51
CA SER A 396 -4.82 15.16 18.55
C SER A 396 -6.00 15.53 17.67
N LEU A 397 -6.36 14.64 16.76
CA LEU A 397 -7.54 14.74 15.90
C LEU A 397 -8.44 13.55 16.23
N GLN A 398 -9.63 13.80 16.77
CA GLN A 398 -10.60 12.72 16.99
C GLN A 398 -11.69 12.78 15.92
N LEU A 399 -11.91 11.63 15.29
CA LEU A 399 -12.95 11.37 14.31
C LEU A 399 -13.77 10.20 14.83
N ASP A 400 -15.01 10.48 15.23
CA ASP A 400 -15.90 9.49 15.85
C ASP A 400 -15.23 8.84 17.08
N SER A 401 -15.06 7.52 17.06
CA SER A 401 -14.40 6.73 18.10
C SER A 401 -12.89 6.56 17.89
N ASN A 402 -12.30 7.19 16.87
CA ASN A 402 -10.90 7.03 16.50
C ASN A 402 -10.13 8.30 16.81
N MET A 403 -9.01 8.17 17.52
CA MET A 403 -8.08 9.27 17.72
C MET A 403 -6.87 9.11 16.81
N LEU A 404 -6.52 10.18 16.11
CA LEU A 404 -5.30 10.32 15.36
C LEU A 404 -4.38 11.31 16.09
N LEU A 405 -3.30 10.79 16.66
CA LEU A 405 -2.26 11.60 17.29
C LEU A 405 -1.12 11.79 16.31
N VAL A 406 -0.96 13.00 15.78
CA VAL A 406 0.11 13.33 14.83
C VAL A 406 1.25 13.99 15.57
N ILE A 407 2.38 13.30 15.69
CA ILE A 407 3.64 13.82 16.21
C ILE A 407 4.39 14.51 15.07
N LEU A 408 4.76 15.76 15.30
CA LEU A 408 5.43 16.65 14.36
C LEU A 408 6.90 16.82 14.76
N LEU A 409 7.80 16.31 13.92
CA LEU A 409 9.24 16.57 14.01
C LEU A 409 9.57 17.74 13.09
N ILE A 410 9.75 18.93 13.65
CA ILE A 410 9.90 20.18 12.89
C ILE A 410 11.36 20.62 12.84
N PRO A 411 12.09 20.40 11.73
CA PRO A 411 13.47 20.84 11.62
C PRO A 411 13.55 22.37 11.50
N GLN A 412 14.37 22.99 12.34
CA GLN A 412 14.48 24.46 12.44
C GLN A 412 15.45 25.07 11.44
N LYS A 413 16.26 24.25 10.77
CA LYS A 413 17.32 24.70 9.86
C LYS A 413 17.03 24.25 8.44
N ILE A 414 16.80 25.22 7.56
CA ILE A 414 16.58 24.97 6.14
C ILE A 414 17.89 24.47 5.50
N PRO A 415 17.85 23.38 4.70
CA PRO A 415 18.99 22.89 3.93
C PRO A 415 19.62 23.99 3.08
N LYS A 416 20.96 23.96 2.93
CA LYS A 416 21.69 25.00 2.19
C LYS A 416 21.18 25.17 0.76
N ILE A 417 20.72 24.08 0.15
CA ILE A 417 20.26 24.04 -1.24
C ILE A 417 18.93 24.79 -1.45
N TYR A 418 18.10 24.93 -0.41
CA TYR A 418 16.83 25.67 -0.49
C TYR A 418 16.99 27.17 -0.22
N LYS A 419 18.16 27.64 0.25
CA LYS A 419 18.32 29.01 0.76
C LYS A 419 17.98 30.10 -0.25
N GLU A 420 18.39 29.93 -1.51
CA GLU A 420 18.13 30.93 -2.55
C GLU A 420 16.67 30.92 -2.97
N ALA A 421 16.12 29.75 -3.33
CA ALA A 421 14.70 29.61 -3.67
C ALA A 421 13.77 30.07 -2.53
N TYR A 422 14.17 29.88 -1.27
CA TYR A 422 13.39 30.29 -0.10
C TYR A 422 13.25 31.82 0.06
N LYS A 423 14.13 32.62 -0.55
CA LYS A 423 14.02 34.09 -0.45
C LYS A 423 12.73 34.59 -1.10
N GLU A 424 12.38 34.04 -2.26
CA GLU A 424 11.21 34.41 -3.08
C GLU A 424 10.01 33.47 -2.86
N TYR A 425 10.13 32.46 -2.00
CA TYR A 425 9.03 31.54 -1.71
C TYR A 425 7.90 32.24 -0.96
N HIS A 426 6.67 32.13 -1.46
CA HIS A 426 5.53 32.87 -0.92
C HIS A 426 4.95 32.22 0.34
N ASP A 427 4.84 30.90 0.36
CA ASP A 427 4.19 30.11 1.43
C ASP A 427 5.12 29.78 2.62
N LYS A 428 5.97 30.73 3.04
CA LYS A 428 7.01 30.50 4.08
C LYS A 428 6.45 29.97 5.39
N GLU A 429 5.23 30.35 5.74
CA GLU A 429 4.56 29.90 6.97
C GLU A 429 4.28 28.39 6.99
N TYR A 430 4.11 27.76 5.82
CA TYR A 430 3.94 26.30 5.69
C TYR A 430 5.28 25.55 5.66
N GLY A 431 6.41 26.28 5.66
CA GLY A 431 7.74 25.72 5.54
C GLY A 431 8.07 25.23 4.13
N VAL A 432 9.24 24.60 3.99
CA VAL A 432 9.75 24.04 2.71
C VAL A 432 10.08 22.56 2.82
N GLY A 433 10.01 21.85 1.71
CA GLY A 433 10.18 20.40 1.65
C GLY A 433 8.84 19.70 1.59
N ARG A 434 8.74 18.50 2.14
CA ARG A 434 7.51 17.69 2.15
C ARG A 434 7.37 16.97 3.49
N TYR A 435 6.15 16.57 3.81
CA TYR A 435 5.91 15.69 4.94
C TYR A 435 6.35 14.27 4.58
N THR A 436 6.99 13.57 5.51
CA THR A 436 7.31 12.14 5.37
C THR A 436 7.08 11.43 6.68
N TYR A 437 6.65 10.18 6.60
CA TYR A 437 6.51 9.34 7.77
C TYR A 437 7.87 8.97 8.36
N VAL A 438 7.91 8.90 9.69
CA VAL A 438 8.97 8.19 10.41
C VAL A 438 8.38 6.88 10.89
N TYR A 439 8.36 5.89 10.00
CA TYR A 439 7.60 4.66 10.15
C TYR A 439 7.92 3.87 11.42
N GLU A 440 9.18 3.86 11.85
CA GLU A 440 9.64 3.24 13.11
C GLU A 440 8.96 3.83 14.36
N TYR A 441 8.43 5.04 14.24
CA TYR A 441 7.75 5.75 15.32
C TYR A 441 6.24 5.92 15.09
N CYS A 442 5.63 5.07 14.26
CA CYS A 442 4.19 5.04 14.05
C CYS A 442 3.57 3.79 14.70
N TYR A 443 2.46 3.96 15.42
CA TYR A 443 1.83 2.91 16.23
C TYR A 443 0.31 2.96 16.13
N HIS A 444 -0.32 1.82 16.37
CA HIS A 444 -1.75 1.74 16.66
C HIS A 444 -1.92 1.20 18.08
N LYS A 445 -2.92 1.69 18.80
CA LYS A 445 -3.19 1.31 20.18
C LYS A 445 -4.68 1.33 20.47
N ASP A 446 -5.22 0.20 20.87
CA ASP A 446 -6.54 0.15 21.48
C ASP A 446 -6.51 0.73 22.89
N LEU A 447 -7.54 1.50 23.21
CA LEU A 447 -7.70 2.17 24.51
C LEU A 447 -8.72 1.40 25.34
N ASP A 448 -8.40 1.17 26.61
CA ASP A 448 -9.27 0.45 27.54
C ASP A 448 -10.47 1.34 27.91
N ILE A 449 -11.62 1.09 27.28
CA ILE A 449 -12.87 1.77 27.60
C ILE A 449 -13.77 0.83 28.38
N LYS A 450 -14.05 1.22 29.63
CA LYS A 450 -14.92 0.47 30.53
C LYS A 450 -16.41 0.61 30.20
N ASP A 451 -16.79 1.63 29.43
CA ASP A 451 -18.18 1.97 29.10
C ASP A 451 -18.30 2.44 27.65
N TYR A 452 -18.72 1.53 26.76
CA TYR A 452 -18.90 1.82 25.34
C TYR A 452 -19.97 2.89 25.05
N ALA A 453 -20.87 3.19 26.00
CA ALA A 453 -21.80 4.31 25.83
C ALA A 453 -21.10 5.69 25.90
N LYS A 454 -19.84 5.71 26.32
CA LYS A 454 -18.98 6.90 26.39
C LYS A 454 -17.90 6.90 25.30
N THR A 455 -18.18 6.25 24.17
CA THR A 455 -17.32 6.34 22.99
C THR A 455 -17.91 7.26 21.95
N GLY A 456 -17.04 7.99 21.25
CA GLY A 456 -17.42 8.87 20.16
C GLY A 456 -16.86 10.26 20.35
N LEU A 457 -17.18 11.14 19.40
CA LEU A 457 -16.55 12.45 19.26
C LEU A 457 -16.65 13.33 20.52
N ASP A 458 -17.81 13.30 21.18
CA ASP A 458 -18.11 14.09 22.38
C ASP A 458 -17.60 13.42 23.68
N SER A 459 -16.96 12.26 23.57
CA SER A 459 -16.53 11.46 24.71
C SER A 459 -15.13 10.85 24.47
N ASN A 460 -14.90 9.59 24.82
CA ASN A 460 -13.58 8.96 24.73
C ASN A 460 -13.37 8.29 23.37
N PRO A 461 -12.13 8.35 22.83
CA PRO A 461 -11.74 7.48 21.73
C PRO A 461 -11.61 6.03 22.20
N SER A 462 -11.79 5.11 21.28
CA SER A 462 -11.63 3.66 21.46
C SER A 462 -10.32 3.10 20.99
N ASN A 463 -9.69 3.79 20.06
CA ASN A 463 -8.37 3.49 19.58
C ASN A 463 -7.63 4.79 19.31
N ALA A 464 -6.32 4.67 19.25
CA ALA A 464 -5.40 5.74 18.92
C ALA A 464 -4.42 5.28 17.84
N THR A 465 -4.41 5.97 16.71
CA THR A 465 -3.37 5.86 15.70
C THR A 465 -2.37 6.99 15.93
N ILE A 466 -1.12 6.64 16.20
CA ILE A 466 -0.02 7.57 16.44
C ILE A 466 0.85 7.62 15.18
N LEU A 467 0.88 8.78 14.51
CA LEU A 467 1.69 9.00 13.32
C LEU A 467 2.81 9.98 13.63
N THR A 468 4.05 9.57 13.44
CA THR A 468 5.21 10.47 13.55
C THR A 468 5.64 10.93 12.17
N LEU A 469 5.70 12.24 11.97
CA LEU A 469 6.04 12.84 10.68
C LEU A 469 7.28 13.73 10.81
N HIS A 470 8.21 13.59 9.86
CA HIS A 470 9.07 14.72 9.50
C HIS A 470 8.21 15.77 8.81
N THR A 471 8.21 16.99 9.35
CA THR A 471 7.50 18.10 8.72
C THR A 471 8.41 18.86 7.76
N ALA A 472 7.79 19.74 6.97
CA ALA A 472 8.53 20.76 6.25
C ALA A 472 9.40 21.61 7.18
N TYR A 473 10.56 22.04 6.67
CA TYR A 473 11.54 22.84 7.40
C TYR A 473 10.93 24.20 7.76
N LYS A 474 11.05 24.59 9.04
CA LYS A 474 10.51 25.84 9.61
C LYS A 474 8.99 26.03 9.45
N ALA A 475 8.22 24.95 9.35
CA ALA A 475 6.76 25.06 9.35
C ALA A 475 6.26 25.78 10.62
N GLN A 476 5.34 26.73 10.44
CA GLN A 476 4.62 27.47 11.48
C GLN A 476 3.11 27.25 11.39
N LYS A 477 2.61 26.94 10.18
CA LYS A 477 1.26 26.48 9.93
C LYS A 477 1.30 25.15 9.19
N LEU A 478 0.26 24.36 9.38
CA LEU A 478 -0.02 23.21 8.55
C LEU A 478 -1.50 23.22 8.17
N GLU A 479 -1.80 22.74 6.98
CA GLU A 479 -3.17 22.51 6.53
C GLU A 479 -3.35 21.01 6.35
N VAL A 480 -4.42 20.48 6.91
CA VAL A 480 -4.87 19.10 6.65
C VAL A 480 -6.13 19.19 5.80
N THR A 481 -6.00 18.87 4.52
CA THR A 481 -7.15 18.68 3.64
C THR A 481 -7.87 17.40 4.03
N LEU A 482 -9.20 17.44 4.09
CA LEU A 482 -10.03 16.30 4.41
C LEU A 482 -10.54 15.70 3.10
N ALA A 483 -10.19 14.44 2.86
CA ALA A 483 -10.59 13.75 1.63
C ALA A 483 -12.11 13.52 1.65
N ASN A 484 -12.77 13.87 0.55
CA ASN A 484 -14.20 13.68 0.37
C ASN A 484 -14.47 13.14 -1.04
N GLY A 485 -15.31 12.11 -1.14
CA GLY A 485 -15.62 11.40 -2.38
C GLY A 485 -14.59 10.33 -2.75
N LEU A 486 -14.61 9.91 -4.02
CA LEU A 486 -13.79 8.81 -4.55
C LEU A 486 -12.31 9.19 -4.64
N ASP A 487 -11.43 8.26 -4.26
CA ASP A 487 -9.99 8.41 -4.40
C ASP A 487 -9.57 8.72 -5.84
N SER A 488 -10.19 8.08 -6.84
CA SER A 488 -9.88 8.31 -8.26
C SER A 488 -10.11 9.76 -8.71
N ILE A 489 -11.14 10.42 -8.16
CA ILE A 489 -11.44 11.83 -8.45
C ILE A 489 -10.41 12.74 -7.77
N LEU A 490 -10.02 12.41 -6.54
CA LEU A 490 -8.97 13.13 -5.82
C LEU A 490 -7.63 13.01 -6.55
N GLU A 491 -7.24 11.79 -6.94
CA GLU A 491 -6.03 11.51 -7.71
C GLU A 491 -6.01 12.22 -9.06
N SER A 492 -7.16 12.28 -9.76
CA SER A 492 -7.26 13.00 -11.03
C SER A 492 -7.04 14.50 -10.86
N ARG A 493 -7.63 15.11 -9.82
CA ARG A 493 -7.39 16.52 -9.48
C ARG A 493 -5.95 16.77 -9.08
N ASP A 494 -5.35 15.83 -8.36
CA ASP A 494 -3.94 15.96 -7.95
C ASP A 494 -2.97 15.88 -9.10
N LYS A 495 -3.29 15.17 -10.19
CA LYS A 495 -2.44 15.13 -11.40
C LYS A 495 -2.32 16.48 -12.09
N GLU A 496 -3.28 17.38 -11.89
CA GLU A 496 -3.19 18.78 -12.33
C GLU A 496 -2.27 19.62 -11.43
N HIS A 497 -1.93 19.09 -10.25
CA HIS A 497 -1.05 19.69 -9.26
C HIS A 497 0.24 18.86 -9.08
N ASN A 498 1.23 19.40 -8.38
CA ASN A 498 2.46 18.65 -8.12
C ASN A 498 2.22 17.58 -7.04
N THR A 499 1.88 16.36 -7.46
CA THR A 499 1.58 15.22 -6.56
C THR A 499 2.69 14.89 -5.56
N ASP A 500 3.94 15.27 -5.82
CA ASP A 500 5.08 14.97 -4.94
C ASP A 500 5.04 15.70 -3.59
N THR A 501 4.14 16.67 -3.43
CA THR A 501 4.01 17.48 -2.20
C THR A 501 2.95 16.96 -1.24
N ILE A 502 2.12 16.01 -1.68
CA ILE A 502 0.97 15.49 -0.92
C ILE A 502 1.40 14.25 -0.13
N LEU A 503 1.30 14.34 1.20
CA LEU A 503 1.36 13.16 2.06
C LEU A 503 -0.05 12.78 2.52
N THR A 504 -0.42 11.53 2.28
CA THR A 504 -1.70 10.98 2.69
C THR A 504 -1.63 10.36 4.08
N LEU A 505 -2.58 10.73 4.94
CA LEU A 505 -2.91 10.14 6.23
C LEU A 505 -4.20 9.33 6.07
N HIS A 506 -4.27 8.14 6.64
CA HIS A 506 -5.38 7.20 6.57
C HIS A 506 -5.85 6.91 8.00
N VAL A 507 -7.13 7.09 8.25
CA VAL A 507 -7.81 6.69 9.48
C VAL A 507 -8.93 5.73 9.07
N ILE A 508 -8.91 4.54 9.68
CA ILE A 508 -9.89 3.49 9.45
C ILE A 508 -10.79 3.41 10.68
N ASN A 509 -12.10 3.55 10.48
CA ASN A 509 -13.09 3.55 11.56
C ASN A 509 -13.20 2.15 12.17
N GLY A 510 -13.13 2.07 13.50
CA GLY A 510 -13.19 0.81 14.26
C GLY A 510 -11.82 0.27 14.65
N GLY A 511 -10.74 0.99 14.33
CA GLY A 511 -9.37 0.53 14.57
C GLY A 511 -8.92 -0.48 13.51
N TYR A 512 -7.62 -0.51 13.25
CA TYR A 512 -7.01 -1.44 12.31
C TYR A 512 -5.61 -1.75 12.80
N GLU A 513 -5.38 -3.01 13.22
CA GLU A 513 -4.12 -3.44 13.83
C GLU A 513 -2.95 -3.50 12.83
N GLU A 514 -3.24 -3.64 11.53
CA GLU A 514 -2.23 -3.71 10.50
C GLU A 514 -1.66 -2.30 10.20
N LYS A 515 -0.34 -2.14 10.36
CA LYS A 515 0.39 -0.90 10.07
C LYS A 515 0.22 -0.52 8.58
N HIS A 516 -0.75 0.32 8.24
CA HIS A 516 -0.88 0.85 6.87
C HIS A 516 0.31 1.69 6.41
N TRP A 517 1.17 2.08 7.34
CA TRP A 517 2.32 2.93 7.08
C TRP A 517 3.58 2.11 6.76
N GLY A 518 3.56 0.80 6.97
CA GLY A 518 4.57 -0.10 6.44
C GLY A 518 4.02 -1.50 6.51
N PHE A 519 3.78 -2.12 5.35
CA PHE A 519 3.20 -3.46 5.28
C PHE A 519 3.86 -4.44 6.24
N ARG A 520 3.01 -5.35 6.76
CA ARG A 520 3.33 -6.66 7.35
C ARG A 520 4.80 -6.78 7.74
N GLU A 521 5.10 -6.45 8.99
CA GLU A 521 6.00 -7.37 9.68
C GLU A 521 5.28 -8.72 9.64
N GLU A 522 5.78 -9.64 8.80
CA GLU A 522 5.81 -11.03 9.25
C GLU A 522 6.35 -10.94 10.67
N THR A 523 5.48 -11.17 11.65
CA THR A 523 5.90 -11.37 13.02
C THR A 523 6.77 -12.61 13.01
N GLU A 524 8.08 -12.41 12.82
CA GLU A 524 9.07 -13.21 13.51
C GLU A 524 8.70 -13.09 14.99
N ASN A 525 8.01 -14.10 15.50
CA ASN A 525 7.89 -14.34 16.94
C ASN A 525 9.32 -14.41 17.50
N LYS A 526 9.84 -13.27 17.95
CA LYS A 526 11.02 -13.20 18.79
C LYS A 526 10.59 -13.46 20.23
N ASP A 527 10.35 -14.73 20.54
CA ASP A 527 10.66 -15.20 21.87
C ASP A 527 12.15 -15.57 21.94
N THR A 528 12.90 -14.63 22.50
CA THR A 528 14.10 -14.83 23.32
C THR A 528 15.28 -15.59 22.70
N GLN A 529 16.15 -14.89 21.96
CA GLN A 529 17.58 -15.26 21.92
C GLN A 529 18.37 -14.37 22.89
N ALA A 530 18.61 -14.90 24.08
CA ALA A 530 19.71 -14.45 24.92
C ALA A 530 21.02 -15.03 24.33
N ASN A 531 22.03 -14.18 24.17
CA ASN A 531 23.35 -14.52 23.66
C ASN A 531 23.99 -15.70 24.42
N PRO A 532 24.64 -16.66 23.73
CA PRO A 532 25.42 -17.70 24.39
C PRO A 532 26.77 -17.13 24.83
N VAL A 533 26.95 -17.01 26.15
CA VAL A 533 28.29 -16.95 26.75
C VAL A 533 28.89 -18.34 26.66
N GLN A 534 30.06 -18.44 26.04
CA GLN A 534 30.90 -19.64 26.05
C GLN A 534 31.28 -20.03 27.47
N THR A 535 31.01 -21.28 27.85
CA THR A 535 31.89 -22.05 28.74
C THR A 535 31.97 -23.49 28.23
N ASN A 536 33.20 -23.90 27.93
CA ASN A 536 33.59 -25.28 27.64
C ASN A 536 33.20 -26.21 28.79
N ILE A 537 32.85 -27.47 28.48
CA ILE A 537 33.38 -28.70 29.09
C ILE A 537 32.95 -29.89 28.21
N ASN A 538 33.94 -30.59 27.64
CA ASN A 538 33.83 -31.98 27.18
C ASN A 538 33.74 -32.90 28.42
N THR A 539 32.86 -33.90 28.46
CA THR A 539 33.24 -35.34 28.56
C THR A 539 32.01 -36.26 28.50
N GLU A 540 32.30 -37.53 28.23
CA GLU A 540 31.49 -38.61 27.70
C GLU A 540 30.52 -39.29 28.69
N SER A 541 29.62 -40.08 28.10
CA SER A 541 29.28 -41.48 28.45
C SER A 541 27.91 -41.80 29.09
N LYS A 542 27.18 -42.62 28.30
CA LYS A 542 26.47 -43.87 28.63
C LYS A 542 25.19 -43.92 29.48
N ASP A 543 24.31 -44.74 28.92
CA ASP A 543 23.32 -45.63 29.53
C ASP A 543 21.95 -45.08 29.96
N SER A 544 21.01 -45.32 29.05
CA SER A 544 19.68 -45.92 29.27
C SER A 544 19.13 -45.94 30.70
N LYS A 545 17.97 -45.28 30.88
CA LYS A 545 16.84 -45.84 31.62
C LYS A 545 15.54 -45.13 31.25
N ALA A 546 14.54 -45.94 30.93
CA ALA A 546 13.16 -45.52 30.77
C ALA A 546 12.71 -44.76 32.01
N THR A 547 12.21 -43.55 31.80
CA THR A 547 11.44 -42.81 32.79
C THR A 547 10.20 -42.33 32.06
N GLN A 548 9.03 -42.77 32.52
CA GLN A 548 7.74 -42.20 32.16
C GLN A 548 7.79 -40.72 32.53
N GLU A 549 8.09 -39.87 31.54
CA GLU A 549 7.82 -38.45 31.67
C GLU A 549 6.32 -38.25 31.51
N ASN A 550 5.74 -37.69 32.56
CA ASN A 550 4.39 -37.16 32.60
C ASN A 550 4.24 -36.20 31.42
N LYS A 551 3.68 -36.68 30.30
CA LYS A 551 3.27 -35.80 29.21
C LYS A 551 2.00 -35.12 29.69
N ASP A 552 2.16 -33.91 30.22
CA ASP A 552 1.01 -33.08 30.57
C ASP A 552 0.05 -33.06 29.39
N LYS A 553 -1.22 -33.38 29.67
CA LYS A 553 -2.27 -33.42 28.66
C LYS A 553 -2.56 -32.00 28.19
N GLN A 554 -2.32 -31.72 26.93
CA GLN A 554 -2.47 -30.39 26.34
C GLN A 554 -3.19 -30.45 25.00
N ILE A 555 -3.96 -29.40 24.71
CA ILE A 555 -4.45 -29.12 23.35
C ILE A 555 -3.39 -28.23 22.70
N LEU A 556 -2.82 -28.68 21.60
CA LEU A 556 -1.77 -27.97 20.86
C LEU A 556 -2.35 -26.99 19.85
N GLU A 557 -3.45 -27.38 19.20
CA GLU A 557 -4.04 -26.61 18.12
C GLU A 557 -5.52 -26.95 17.97
N MET A 558 -6.33 -25.96 17.59
CA MET A 558 -7.68 -26.17 17.10
C MET A 558 -7.84 -25.47 15.76
N TYR A 559 -8.45 -26.13 14.79
CA TYR A 559 -8.74 -25.53 13.49
C TYR A 559 -10.03 -26.12 12.90
N PHE A 560 -10.61 -25.40 11.95
CA PHE A 560 -11.80 -25.86 11.24
C PHE A 560 -11.43 -26.34 9.83
N SER A 561 -12.22 -27.24 9.27
CA SER A 561 -12.08 -27.73 7.91
C SER A 561 -13.43 -27.79 7.19
N TYR A 562 -13.41 -27.89 5.86
CA TYR A 562 -14.61 -27.93 5.02
C TYR A 562 -14.70 -29.25 4.23
N GLY A 563 -15.93 -29.73 4.01
CA GLY A 563 -16.23 -30.92 3.21
C GLY A 563 -15.80 -32.27 3.82
N GLU A 564 -16.12 -33.36 3.12
CA GLU A 564 -15.80 -34.73 3.55
C GLU A 564 -14.28 -35.00 3.58
N GLU A 565 -13.51 -34.29 2.75
CA GLU A 565 -12.05 -34.42 2.64
C GLU A 565 -11.27 -33.64 3.72
N CYS A 566 -11.97 -32.94 4.63
CA CYS A 566 -11.39 -32.20 5.75
C CYS A 566 -10.30 -31.19 5.33
N GLU A 567 -10.56 -30.40 4.28
CA GLU A 567 -9.64 -29.35 3.85
C GLU A 567 -9.57 -28.22 4.88
N ARG A 568 -8.39 -28.02 5.47
CA ARG A 568 -8.17 -27.07 6.56
C ARG A 568 -8.45 -25.63 6.12
N LEU A 569 -9.36 -24.97 6.83
CA LEU A 569 -9.68 -23.55 6.63
C LEU A 569 -8.46 -22.69 7.02
N GLN A 570 -8.05 -21.84 6.09
CA GLN A 570 -6.92 -20.92 6.26
C GLN A 570 -7.36 -19.55 6.82
N GLU A 571 -8.62 -19.15 6.62
CA GLU A 571 -9.23 -17.86 7.02
C GLU A 571 -10.77 -18.00 7.22
N ASP A 572 -11.51 -16.88 7.29
CA ASP A 572 -12.99 -16.85 7.41
C ASP A 572 -13.69 -17.56 6.24
N SER A 573 -14.68 -18.42 6.53
CA SER A 573 -15.53 -19.07 5.53
C SER A 573 -16.89 -18.39 5.39
N ARG A 574 -17.37 -18.21 4.15
CA ARG A 574 -18.74 -17.76 3.83
C ARG A 574 -19.75 -18.91 3.68
N HIS A 575 -19.29 -20.15 3.82
CA HIS A 575 -20.10 -21.37 3.75
C HIS A 575 -20.18 -22.00 5.15
N SER A 576 -21.40 -22.27 5.63
CA SER A 576 -21.65 -22.81 6.98
C SER A 576 -22.12 -24.26 7.03
N SER A 577 -22.44 -24.85 5.87
CA SER A 577 -22.75 -26.28 5.76
C SER A 577 -21.45 -27.07 5.87
N ASP A 578 -21.44 -28.25 6.49
CA ASP A 578 -20.33 -29.23 6.51
C ASP A 578 -19.01 -28.85 7.22
N VAL A 579 -19.00 -27.80 8.05
CA VAL A 579 -17.80 -27.41 8.82
C VAL A 579 -17.45 -28.45 9.89
N ASN A 580 -16.20 -28.90 9.90
CA ASN A 580 -15.66 -29.84 10.90
C ASN A 580 -14.68 -29.12 11.85
N LEU A 581 -14.61 -29.54 13.11
CA LEU A 581 -13.61 -29.08 14.09
C LEU A 581 -12.53 -30.15 14.29
N HIS A 582 -11.28 -29.73 14.22
CA HIS A 582 -10.10 -30.52 14.52
C HIS A 582 -9.43 -30.00 15.80
N ILE A 583 -9.06 -30.90 16.70
CA ILE A 583 -8.35 -30.59 17.95
C ILE A 583 -7.10 -31.48 18.00
N ILE A 584 -5.92 -30.87 17.85
CA ILE A 584 -4.64 -31.55 17.99
C ILE A 584 -4.26 -31.56 19.46
N THR A 585 -3.88 -32.73 19.96
CA THR A 585 -3.67 -33.01 21.37
C THR A 585 -2.29 -33.60 21.62
N GLN A 586 -1.80 -33.48 22.84
CA GLN A 586 -0.55 -34.10 23.29
C GLN A 586 -0.77 -34.71 24.66
N GLY A 587 -0.19 -35.89 24.90
CA GLY A 587 -0.28 -36.58 26.18
C GLY A 587 -1.60 -37.33 26.40
N TYR A 588 -2.54 -37.28 25.45
CA TYR A 588 -3.78 -38.06 25.46
C TYR A 588 -3.58 -39.45 24.84
N ASN A 589 -4.25 -40.45 25.40
CA ASN A 589 -4.30 -41.80 24.83
C ASN A 589 -5.47 -41.92 23.85
N ASN A 590 -5.34 -42.78 22.82
CA ASN A 590 -6.43 -43.06 21.91
C ASN A 590 -7.67 -43.56 22.67
N GLY A 591 -8.82 -42.94 22.41
CA GLY A 591 -10.11 -43.22 23.08
C GLY A 591 -10.42 -42.32 24.28
N GLU A 592 -9.46 -41.52 24.77
CA GLU A 592 -9.74 -40.48 25.77
C GLU A 592 -10.55 -39.34 25.16
N GLU A 593 -11.40 -38.71 25.98
CA GLU A 593 -12.35 -37.70 25.54
C GLU A 593 -11.83 -36.29 25.83
N VAL A 594 -11.98 -35.40 24.85
CA VAL A 594 -11.68 -33.97 24.96
C VAL A 594 -12.97 -33.21 24.77
N GLU A 595 -13.25 -32.29 25.69
CA GLU A 595 -14.43 -31.43 25.70
C GLU A 595 -13.99 -29.98 25.47
N VAL A 596 -14.72 -29.28 24.59
CA VAL A 596 -14.45 -27.86 24.28
C VAL A 596 -15.76 -27.07 24.20
N GLU A 597 -15.74 -25.86 24.77
CA GLU A 597 -16.84 -24.89 24.65
C GLU A 597 -16.63 -24.05 23.38
N LEU A 598 -17.65 -24.00 22.51
CA LEU A 598 -17.68 -23.16 21.32
C LEU A 598 -18.74 -22.09 21.46
N GLY A 599 -18.39 -20.85 21.12
CA GLY A 599 -19.28 -19.70 21.16
C GLY A 599 -19.50 -19.06 19.79
N THR A 600 -20.74 -18.73 19.48
CA THR A 600 -21.11 -17.73 18.46
C THR A 600 -21.45 -16.40 19.15
N ARG A 601 -21.75 -15.36 18.37
CA ARG A 601 -22.20 -14.06 18.93
C ARG A 601 -23.47 -14.17 19.80
N THR A 602 -24.24 -15.25 19.68
CA THR A 602 -25.56 -15.39 20.31
C THR A 602 -25.73 -16.66 21.15
N GLN A 603 -24.85 -17.65 21.05
CA GLN A 603 -25.01 -18.93 21.73
C GLN A 603 -23.66 -19.58 22.07
N LYS A 604 -23.62 -20.36 23.16
CA LYS A 604 -22.52 -21.26 23.49
C LYS A 604 -22.99 -22.71 23.49
N ILE A 605 -22.16 -23.62 22.96
CA ILE A 605 -22.39 -25.07 23.00
C ILE A 605 -21.13 -25.78 23.52
N ILE A 606 -21.32 -26.95 24.11
CA ILE A 606 -20.23 -27.84 24.50
C ILE A 606 -20.20 -28.99 23.51
N VAL A 607 -19.02 -29.25 22.95
CA VAL A 607 -18.76 -30.39 22.05
C VAL A 607 -17.68 -31.28 22.65
N ASN A 608 -17.81 -32.58 22.44
CA ASN A 608 -16.82 -33.55 22.88
C ASN A 608 -16.48 -34.53 21.76
N GLY A 609 -15.27 -35.10 21.82
CA GLY A 609 -14.83 -36.12 20.88
C GLY A 609 -13.68 -36.93 21.45
N LYS A 610 -13.48 -38.12 20.87
CA LYS A 610 -12.44 -39.05 21.31
C LYS A 610 -11.17 -38.85 20.52
N VAL A 611 -10.03 -38.88 21.20
CA VAL A 611 -8.70 -38.77 20.62
C VAL A 611 -8.40 -40.03 19.80
N ASN A 612 -7.94 -39.82 18.58
CA ASN A 612 -7.40 -40.85 17.71
C ASN A 612 -6.14 -40.31 17.02
N ASN A 613 -4.99 -40.94 17.24
CA ASN A 613 -3.68 -40.52 16.73
C ASN A 613 -3.36 -39.05 17.07
N ASN A 614 -3.58 -38.68 18.34
CA ASN A 614 -3.38 -37.32 18.86
C ASN A 614 -4.32 -36.26 18.27
N GLU A 615 -5.38 -36.62 17.57
CA GLU A 615 -6.35 -35.69 17.01
C GLU A 615 -7.78 -36.07 17.39
N VAL A 616 -8.64 -35.08 17.60
CA VAL A 616 -10.09 -35.23 17.68
C VAL A 616 -10.70 -34.53 16.50
N VAL A 617 -11.55 -35.23 15.73
CA VAL A 617 -12.31 -34.64 14.62
C VAL A 617 -13.79 -34.74 14.92
N ILE A 618 -14.47 -33.58 14.97
CA ILE A 618 -15.90 -33.46 15.19
C ILE A 618 -16.52 -32.91 13.89
N GLN A 619 -17.18 -33.78 13.14
CA GLN A 619 -17.77 -33.41 11.86
C GLN A 619 -19.13 -32.72 12.01
N ASP A 620 -19.45 -31.85 11.04
CA ASP A 620 -20.71 -31.09 10.94
C ASP A 620 -21.11 -30.41 12.26
N ILE A 621 -20.26 -29.46 12.69
CA ILE A 621 -20.42 -28.79 13.97
C ILE A 621 -21.60 -27.81 13.98
N GLU A 622 -22.01 -27.31 12.82
CA GLU A 622 -23.17 -26.43 12.68
C GLU A 622 -24.48 -27.14 13.05
N SER A 623 -24.61 -28.43 12.72
CA SER A 623 -25.75 -29.25 13.16
C SER A 623 -25.91 -29.32 14.69
N LYS A 624 -24.81 -29.12 15.43
CA LYS A 624 -24.80 -29.10 16.89
C LYS A 624 -25.29 -27.77 17.47
N PHE A 625 -25.19 -26.67 16.72
CA PHE A 625 -25.79 -25.38 17.09
C PHE A 625 -27.32 -25.36 16.86
N LYS A 626 -27.81 -26.10 15.85
CA LYS A 626 -29.25 -26.17 15.49
C LYS A 626 -30.11 -27.04 16.42
N ARG A 627 -29.53 -27.76 17.38
CA ARG A 627 -30.28 -28.53 18.40
C ARG A 627 -30.44 -27.75 19.70
N LYS A 628 -31.49 -26.92 19.77
CA LYS A 628 -32.25 -26.66 21.00
C LYS A 628 -33.66 -26.17 20.67
#